data_AF-A0A2I0H3F6-F1
#
_entry.id   AF-A0A2I0H3F6-F1
#
_cell.length_a   1.000
_cell.length_b   1.000
_cell.length_c   1.000
_cell.angle_alpha   90.00
_cell.angle_beta   90.00
_cell.angle_gamma   90.00
#
_symmetry.space_group_name_H-M   'P 1'
#
loop_
_entity.id
_entity.type
_entity.pdbx_description
1 polymer ?
#
loop_
_entity_poly.entity_id
_entity_poly.type
_entity_poly.pdbx_seq_one_letter_code
_entity_poly.pdbx_strand_id
1 'polypeptide(L)'
;MERQIQRFLNKLSFASITIATFTLLFLLLRTPQTCLPPASSSGHLRFPKSTCDSSARHYFPLEKKNQRLWSTRTFQSQVSSYSAFFRSLQSLGLLRNHSRVLCVSAGAGHEVMALTEIGVSDVTGVELVDSPPL
;
A
#
# COMPACT_ATOMS: atom_id res chain seq x y z
N MET A 1 22.53 57.34 -19.85
CA MET A 1 21.59 57.14 -18.72
C MET A 1 21.32 55.66 -18.46
N GLU A 2 21.18 54.84 -19.50
CA GLU A 2 20.84 53.39 -19.41
C GLU A 2 21.88 52.51 -18.67
N ARG A 3 23.18 52.74 -18.84
CA ARG A 3 24.23 51.93 -18.17
C ARG A 3 24.22 52.05 -16.64
N GLN A 4 23.85 53.21 -16.10
CA GLN A 4 23.75 53.42 -14.65
C GLN A 4 22.54 52.68 -14.09
N ILE A 5 21.41 52.74 -14.80
CA ILE A 5 20.18 52.00 -14.47
C ILE A 5 20.45 50.49 -14.51
N GLN A 6 21.12 49.99 -15.55
CA GLN A 6 21.44 48.56 -15.67
C GLN A 6 22.37 48.07 -14.56
N ARG A 7 23.40 48.86 -14.19
CA ARG A 7 24.28 48.53 -13.05
C ARG A 7 23.51 48.50 -11.73
N PHE A 8 22.58 49.43 -11.53
CA PHE A 8 21.73 49.45 -10.34
C PHE A 8 20.81 48.23 -10.28
N LEU A 9 20.12 47.90 -11.38
CA LEU A 9 19.26 46.73 -11.49
C LEU A 9 20.03 45.42 -11.26
N ASN A 10 21.25 45.29 -11.79
CA ASN A 10 22.09 44.12 -11.56
C ASN A 10 22.49 43.97 -10.09
N LYS A 11 22.81 45.08 -9.40
CA LYS A 11 23.10 45.05 -7.95
C LYS A 11 21.87 44.65 -7.13
N LEU A 12 20.70 45.18 -7.50
CA LEU A 12 19.43 44.84 -6.85
C LEU A 12 19.08 43.36 -7.07
N SER A 13 19.28 42.85 -8.29
CA SER A 13 19.08 41.44 -8.62
C SER A 13 20.03 40.54 -7.85
N PHE A 14 21.31 40.91 -7.71
CA PHE A 14 22.25 40.13 -6.91
C PHE A 14 21.84 40.09 -5.43
N ALA A 15 21.43 41.24 -4.87
CA ALA A 15 20.94 41.32 -3.49
C ALA A 15 19.66 40.49 -3.26
N SER A 16 18.73 40.48 -4.22
CA SER A 16 17.51 39.68 -4.09
C SER A 16 17.80 38.18 -4.15
N ILE A 17 18.71 37.76 -5.04
CA ILE A 17 19.14 36.36 -5.14
C ILE A 17 19.83 35.91 -3.85
N THR A 18 20.72 36.71 -3.27
CA THR A 18 21.40 36.34 -2.02
C THR A 18 20.43 36.23 -0.85
N ILE A 19 19.48 37.16 -0.71
CA ILE A 19 18.45 37.07 0.33
C ILE A 19 17.61 35.81 0.13
N ALA A 20 17.16 35.53 -1.10
CA ALA A 20 16.38 34.34 -1.40
C ALA A 20 17.13 33.04 -1.10
N THR A 21 18.41 32.94 -1.48
CA THR A 21 19.22 31.74 -1.18
C THR A 21 19.46 31.56 0.30
N PHE A 22 19.75 32.62 1.05
CA PHE A 22 19.88 32.54 2.51
C PHE A 22 18.56 32.14 3.18
N THR A 23 17.42 32.67 2.74
CA THR A 23 16.11 32.26 3.27
C THR A 23 15.81 30.79 2.97
N LEU A 24 16.07 30.31 1.75
CA LEU A 24 15.89 28.90 1.39
C LEU A 24 16.79 28.00 2.24
N LEU A 25 18.06 28.34 2.39
CA LEU A 25 19.00 27.60 3.23
C LEU A 25 18.52 27.55 4.69
N PHE A 26 18.02 28.67 5.22
CA PHE A 26 17.45 28.71 6.57
C PHE A 26 16.21 27.83 6.71
N LEU A 27 15.33 27.80 5.71
CA LEU A 27 14.15 26.92 5.70
C LEU A 27 14.53 25.43 5.62
N LEU A 28 15.60 25.09 4.89
CA LEU A 28 16.09 23.71 4.79
C LEU A 28 16.79 23.24 6.07
N LEU A 29 17.52 24.13 6.75
CA LEU A 29 18.29 23.81 7.96
C LEU A 29 17.43 23.82 9.23
N ARG A 30 16.29 24.51 9.24
CA ARG A 30 15.43 24.63 10.42
C ARG A 30 14.28 23.64 10.33
N THR A 31 14.27 22.65 11.22
CA THR A 31 13.10 21.79 11.42
C THR A 31 11.94 22.65 11.93
N PRO A 32 10.78 22.68 11.24
CA PRO A 32 9.64 23.45 11.70
C PRO A 32 9.12 22.91 13.04
N GLN A 33 8.58 23.78 13.90
CA GLN A 33 8.03 23.39 15.20
C GLN A 33 6.83 22.42 15.09
N THR A 34 6.28 22.27 13.90
CA THR A 34 5.26 21.27 13.58
C THR A 34 5.81 19.84 13.52
N CYS A 35 7.13 19.66 13.40
CA CYS A 35 7.76 18.36 13.54
C CYS A 35 7.78 17.99 15.03
N LEU A 36 6.93 17.04 15.41
CA LEU A 36 6.94 16.49 16.76
C LEU A 36 8.12 15.52 16.91
N PRO A 37 8.86 15.53 18.04
CA PRO A 37 9.89 14.54 18.30
C PRO A 37 9.27 13.13 18.29
N PRO A 38 10.01 12.10 17.85
CA PRO A 38 9.52 10.73 17.87
C PRO A 38 9.18 10.36 19.32
N ALA A 39 7.90 10.10 19.59
CA ALA A 39 7.51 9.63 20.92
C ALA A 39 8.07 8.22 21.12
N SER A 40 8.59 7.96 22.32
CA SER A 40 9.10 6.66 22.76
C SER A 40 8.16 5.54 22.33
N SER A 41 8.72 4.61 21.58
CA SER A 41 8.15 3.35 21.06
C SER A 41 6.98 2.80 21.88
N SER A 42 5.75 3.07 21.45
CA SER A 42 4.61 2.22 21.78
C SER A 42 4.29 1.39 20.53
N GLY A 43 4.33 0.07 20.68
CA GLY A 43 4.30 -0.94 19.60
C GLY A 43 3.02 -1.00 18.76
N HIS A 44 2.20 0.04 18.73
CA HIS A 44 1.08 0.17 17.83
C HIS A 44 1.49 0.94 16.58
N LEU A 45 1.05 0.45 15.42
CA LEU A 45 1.16 1.12 14.12
C LEU A 45 0.61 2.56 14.25
N ARG A 46 1.50 3.53 14.47
CA ARG A 46 1.13 4.93 14.63
C ARG A 46 0.93 5.54 13.25
N PHE A 47 -0.23 6.12 13.02
CA PHE A 47 -0.44 6.97 11.85
C PHE A 47 0.46 8.20 11.96
N PRO A 48 1.14 8.59 10.87
CA PRO A 48 2.04 9.73 10.88
C PRO A 48 1.27 10.99 11.26
N LYS A 49 1.74 11.71 12.28
CA LYS A 49 1.03 12.91 12.80
C LYS A 49 1.51 14.23 12.18
N SER A 50 2.59 14.18 11.39
CA SER A 50 3.14 15.34 10.70
C SER A 50 3.85 14.90 9.43
N THR A 51 4.08 15.83 8.50
CA THR A 51 4.88 15.56 7.28
C THR A 51 6.31 15.16 7.61
N CYS A 52 6.83 15.56 8.78
CA CYS A 52 8.14 15.16 9.27
C CYS A 52 8.18 13.72 9.81
N ASP A 53 7.02 13.12 10.08
CA ASP A 53 6.82 11.72 10.50
C ASP A 53 6.62 10.80 9.28
N SER A 54 7.03 11.26 8.09
CA SER A 54 7.05 10.46 6.86
C SER A 54 8.19 9.45 6.88
N SER A 55 8.20 8.59 7.90
CA SER A 55 8.96 7.35 7.81
C SER A 55 8.49 6.60 6.56
N ALA A 56 9.46 6.14 5.76
CA ALA A 56 9.15 5.25 4.64
C ALA A 56 8.35 4.09 5.21
N ARG A 57 7.09 3.93 4.76
CA ARG A 57 6.22 2.83 5.23
C ARG A 57 7.03 1.55 5.15
N HIS A 58 7.20 0.88 6.28
CA HIS A 58 7.94 -0.38 6.31
C HIS A 58 7.41 -1.29 5.21
N TYR A 59 8.32 -1.74 4.34
CA TYR A 59 7.98 -2.72 3.34
C TYR A 59 7.53 -3.99 4.08
N PHE A 60 6.23 -4.27 4.01
CA PHE A 60 5.70 -5.52 4.51
C PHE A 60 5.87 -6.59 3.43
N PRO A 61 6.44 -7.77 3.76
CA PRO A 61 6.44 -8.92 2.87
C PRO A 61 5.02 -9.20 2.37
N LEU A 62 4.89 -9.67 1.11
CA LEU A 62 3.60 -9.98 0.51
C LEU A 62 2.78 -10.93 1.39
N GLU A 63 3.42 -11.95 1.95
CA GLU A 63 2.79 -12.90 2.87
C GLU A 63 2.08 -12.22 4.04
N LYS A 64 2.71 -11.21 4.67
CA LYS A 64 2.10 -10.49 5.79
C LYS A 64 0.94 -9.59 5.35
N LYS A 65 0.97 -9.09 4.11
CA LYS A 65 -0.17 -8.35 3.53
C LYS A 65 -1.34 -9.28 3.25
N ASN A 66 -1.06 -10.47 2.71
CA ASN A 66 -2.04 -11.51 2.40
C ASN A 66 -2.73 -12.00 3.68
N GLN A 67 -1.96 -12.38 4.71
CA GLN A 67 -2.49 -12.77 6.01
C GLN A 67 -3.38 -11.69 6.64
N ARG A 68 -3.03 -10.41 6.46
CA ARG A 68 -3.87 -9.31 6.92
C ARG A 68 -5.18 -9.23 6.14
N LEU A 69 -5.17 -9.42 4.82
CA LEU A 69 -6.38 -9.46 4.00
C LEU A 69 -7.27 -10.65 4.37
N TRP A 70 -6.67 -11.84 4.48
CA TRP A 70 -7.34 -13.11 4.81
C TRP A 70 -7.95 -13.13 6.20
N SER A 71 -7.39 -12.36 7.14
CA SER A 71 -7.95 -12.22 8.50
C SER A 71 -9.13 -11.24 8.57
N THR A 72 -9.47 -10.53 7.48
CA THR A 72 -10.64 -9.65 7.50
C THR A 72 -11.95 -10.44 7.46
N ARG A 73 -12.95 -9.98 8.23
CA ARG A 73 -14.28 -10.59 8.25
C ARG A 73 -14.94 -10.64 6.87
N THR A 74 -14.75 -9.59 6.06
CA THR A 74 -15.33 -9.52 4.71
C THR A 74 -14.75 -10.61 3.82
N PHE A 75 -13.43 -10.81 3.86
CA PHE A 75 -12.77 -11.86 3.10
C PHE A 75 -13.28 -13.24 3.53
N GLN A 76 -13.25 -13.53 4.84
CA GLN A 76 -13.74 -14.80 5.39
C GLN A 76 -15.22 -15.06 5.08
N SER A 77 -16.04 -14.00 5.07
CA SER A 77 -17.45 -14.11 4.71
C SER A 77 -17.63 -14.55 3.25
N GLN A 78 -16.84 -13.98 2.32
CA GLN A 78 -16.90 -14.38 0.91
C GLN A 78 -16.39 -15.81 0.72
N VAL A 79 -15.27 -16.18 1.34
CA VAL A 79 -14.75 -17.56 1.32
C VAL A 79 -15.81 -18.54 1.83
N SER A 80 -16.50 -18.23 2.92
CA SER A 80 -17.59 -19.06 3.45
C SER A 80 -18.74 -19.22 2.44
N SER A 81 -19.14 -18.15 1.77
CA SER A 81 -20.16 -18.20 0.71
C SER A 81 -19.74 -19.08 -0.47
N TYR A 82 -18.50 -18.93 -0.96
CA TYR A 82 -17.96 -19.79 -2.01
C TYR A 82 -17.87 -21.26 -1.56
N SER A 83 -17.38 -21.51 -0.34
CA SER A 83 -17.29 -22.86 0.22
C SER A 83 -18.66 -23.54 0.31
N ALA A 84 -19.71 -22.82 0.71
CA ALA A 84 -21.07 -23.35 0.72
C ALA A 84 -21.54 -23.72 -0.69
N PHE A 85 -21.28 -22.86 -1.67
CA PHE A 85 -21.60 -23.13 -3.08
C PHE A 85 -20.84 -24.37 -3.59
N PHE A 86 -19.54 -24.46 -3.38
CA PHE A 86 -18.74 -25.59 -3.87
C PHE A 86 -19.03 -26.91 -3.17
N ARG A 87 -19.42 -26.89 -1.88
CA ARG A 87 -19.92 -28.10 -1.19
C ARG A 87 -21.19 -28.65 -1.85
N SER A 88 -22.05 -27.78 -2.38
CA SER A 88 -23.21 -28.23 -3.16
C SER A 88 -22.80 -28.94 -4.47
N LEU A 89 -21.69 -28.52 -5.10
CA LEU A 89 -21.14 -29.22 -6.26
C LEU A 89 -20.49 -30.55 -5.87
N GLN A 90 -19.87 -30.63 -4.69
CA GLN A 90 -19.34 -31.90 -4.17
C GLN A 90 -20.46 -32.91 -3.89
N SER A 91 -21.57 -32.47 -3.30
CA SER A 91 -22.70 -33.38 -3.01
C SER A 91 -23.39 -33.89 -4.29
N LEU A 92 -23.34 -33.12 -5.37
CA LEU A 92 -23.77 -33.55 -6.71
C LEU A 92 -22.73 -34.43 -7.44
N GLY A 93 -21.56 -34.64 -6.84
CA GLY A 93 -20.47 -35.41 -7.44
C GLY A 93 -19.73 -34.71 -8.59
N LEU A 94 -20.01 -33.42 -8.81
CA LEU A 94 -19.42 -32.58 -9.87
C LEU A 94 -18.03 -32.05 -9.50
N LEU A 95 -17.75 -31.96 -8.20
CA LEU A 95 -16.46 -31.56 -7.64
C LEU A 95 -15.95 -32.64 -6.70
N ARG A 96 -14.66 -32.98 -6.78
CA ARG A 96 -14.03 -33.99 -5.93
C ARG A 96 -12.71 -33.46 -5.38
N ASN A 97 -12.22 -34.05 -4.30
CA ASN A 97 -10.96 -33.61 -3.69
C ASN A 97 -9.75 -33.73 -4.63
N HIS A 98 -9.78 -34.69 -5.56
CA HIS A 98 -8.74 -34.89 -6.58
C HIS A 98 -9.02 -34.14 -7.90
N SER A 99 -10.05 -33.31 -7.95
CA SER A 99 -10.29 -32.43 -9.09
C SER A 99 -9.14 -31.43 -9.23
N ARG A 100 -8.80 -31.10 -10.48
CA ARG A 100 -7.93 -29.97 -10.80
C ARG A 100 -8.80 -28.81 -11.26
N VAL A 101 -8.72 -27.68 -10.59
CA VAL A 101 -9.62 -26.54 -10.81
C VAL A 101 -8.83 -25.31 -11.24
N LEU A 102 -9.30 -24.67 -12.31
CA LEU A 102 -8.78 -23.38 -12.78
C LEU A 102 -9.83 -22.30 -12.51
N CYS A 103 -9.51 -21.35 -11.64
CA CYS A 103 -10.32 -20.18 -11.34
C CYS A 103 -9.88 -19.03 -12.24
N VAL A 104 -10.71 -18.66 -13.21
CA VAL A 104 -10.44 -17.54 -14.13
C VAL A 104 -11.03 -16.26 -13.57
N SER A 105 -10.28 -15.16 -13.66
CA SER A 105 -10.64 -13.86 -13.08
C SER A 105 -10.80 -13.95 -11.56
N ALA A 106 -9.77 -14.54 -10.93
CA ALA A 106 -9.81 -14.91 -9.53
C ALA A 106 -9.77 -13.72 -8.56
N GLY A 107 -9.47 -12.51 -9.04
CA GLY A 107 -9.38 -11.31 -8.22
C GLY A 107 -8.47 -11.51 -7.00
N ALA A 108 -9.04 -11.38 -5.79
CA ALA A 108 -8.31 -11.55 -4.54
C ALA A 108 -8.23 -13.01 -4.04
N GLY A 109 -8.66 -13.99 -4.85
CA GLY A 109 -8.50 -15.42 -4.57
C GLY A 109 -9.50 -16.01 -3.57
N HIS A 110 -10.71 -15.43 -3.40
CA HIS A 110 -11.70 -15.94 -2.45
C HIS A 110 -12.17 -17.36 -2.81
N GLU A 111 -12.46 -17.60 -4.08
CA GLU A 111 -12.91 -18.90 -4.57
C GLU A 111 -11.78 -19.93 -4.62
N VAL A 112 -10.55 -19.49 -4.92
CA VAL A 112 -9.35 -20.34 -4.80
C VAL A 112 -9.19 -20.83 -3.37
N MET A 113 -9.21 -19.92 -2.40
CA MET A 113 -9.09 -20.26 -0.99
C MET A 113 -10.24 -21.18 -0.53
N ALA A 114 -11.47 -20.90 -0.96
CA ALA A 114 -12.62 -21.74 -0.64
C ALA A 114 -12.46 -23.18 -1.15
N LEU A 115 -12.03 -23.37 -2.39
CA LEU A 115 -11.78 -24.70 -2.97
C LEU A 115 -10.68 -25.46 -2.22
N THR A 116 -9.60 -24.76 -1.86
CA THR A 116 -8.53 -25.34 -1.04
C THR A 116 -9.02 -25.73 0.36
N GLU A 117 -9.81 -24.87 1.03
CA GLU A 117 -10.34 -25.14 2.38
C GLU A 117 -11.33 -26.33 2.42
N ILE A 118 -12.08 -26.57 1.34
CA ILE A 118 -12.97 -27.74 1.24
C ILE A 118 -12.24 -29.02 0.76
N GLY A 119 -10.92 -28.96 0.57
CA GLY A 119 -10.06 -30.12 0.34
C GLY A 119 -9.81 -30.46 -1.13
N VAL A 120 -10.02 -29.54 -2.08
CA VAL A 120 -9.57 -29.72 -3.47
C VAL A 120 -8.06 -29.57 -3.53
N SER A 121 -7.36 -30.59 -4.03
CA SER A 121 -5.90 -30.70 -3.94
C SER A 121 -5.14 -29.79 -4.90
N ASP A 122 -5.74 -29.46 -6.05
CA ASP A 122 -5.08 -28.70 -7.12
C ASP A 122 -6.02 -27.60 -7.60
N VAL A 123 -5.75 -26.38 -7.14
CA VAL A 123 -6.53 -25.19 -7.46
C VAL A 123 -5.57 -24.12 -7.92
N THR A 124 -5.72 -23.67 -9.15
CA THR A 124 -4.94 -22.58 -9.74
C THR A 124 -5.89 -21.43 -10.03
N GLY A 125 -5.62 -20.24 -9.50
CA GLY A 125 -6.32 -19.03 -9.91
C GLY A 125 -5.49 -18.20 -10.88
N VAL A 126 -6.15 -17.52 -11.81
CA VAL A 126 -5.52 -16.60 -12.77
C VAL A 126 -6.30 -15.30 -12.80
N GLU A 127 -5.57 -14.18 -12.84
CA GLU A 127 -6.13 -12.84 -12.92
C GLU A 127 -5.29 -11.99 -13.89
N LEU A 128 -5.96 -11.10 -14.61
CA LEU A 128 -5.32 -10.20 -15.57
C LEU A 128 -4.60 -9.03 -14.88
N VAL A 129 -5.16 -8.58 -13.76
CA VAL A 129 -4.61 -7.48 -12.96
C VAL A 129 -3.82 -8.04 -11.78
N ASP A 130 -2.64 -7.50 -11.52
CA ASP A 130 -1.89 -7.84 -10.31
C ASP A 130 -2.75 -7.58 -9.07
N SER A 131 -3.13 -8.65 -8.37
CA SER A 131 -3.97 -8.62 -7.18
C SER A 131 -3.34 -9.43 -6.04
N PRO A 132 -3.24 -8.87 -4.82
CA PRO A 132 -2.96 -9.68 -3.64
C PRO A 132 -4.25 -10.41 -3.20
N PRO A 133 -4.19 -11.70 -2.84
CA PRO A 133 -3.33 -12.74 -3.39
C PRO A 133 -4.08 -13.76 -4.24
N LEU A 134 -3.46 -14.04 -5.38
CA LEU A 134 -3.15 -15.39 -5.83
C LEU A 134 -1.84 -15.87 -5.20
#